data_AF-A0A1Z4GCC2-F1
#
_entry.id   AF-A0A1Z4GCC2-F1
#
_cell.length_a   1.000
_cell.length_b   1.000
_cell.length_c   1.000
_cell.angle_alpha   90.00
_cell.angle_beta   90.00
_cell.angle_gamma   90.00
#
_symmetry.space_group_name_H-M   'P 1'
#
loop_
_entity.id
_entity.type
_entity.pdbx_description
1 polymer ?
#
loop_
_entity_poly.entity_id
_entity_poly.type
_entity_poly.pdbx_seq_one_letter_code
_entity_poly.pdbx_strand_id
1 'polypeptide(L)'
;MGDKYLKLSELNLEGQFLGFAGIKSGKAKYLQLAIASGNLHIKLPKELRSTLPCSLIPGEQILICGVTKVNTHTGKIKIKAHQITQLNTCPNQELSPPPQAKIMVCQKSGCVKRGGKGLLSEIEKTLCDRGLLDKVKIEHTDCQKRCSSAPNCVLQLGKKKYKKLHPEAIASLLENHLT
;
A
#
# COMPACT_ATOMS: atom_id res chain seq x y z
N MET A 1 -20.07 6.24 -31.97
CA MET A 1 -19.23 7.39 -31.57
C MET A 1 -18.00 6.86 -30.88
N GLY A 2 -16.83 6.90 -31.53
CA GLY A 2 -15.58 6.39 -30.94
C GLY A 2 -15.17 7.18 -29.70
N ASP A 3 -14.61 6.50 -28.72
CA ASP A 3 -14.07 7.13 -27.52
C ASP A 3 -12.96 8.12 -27.91
N LYS A 4 -13.24 9.43 -27.76
CA LYS A 4 -12.33 10.53 -28.13
C LYS A 4 -11.06 10.59 -27.26
N TYR A 5 -10.89 9.66 -26.32
CA TYR A 5 -9.81 9.66 -25.34
C TYR A 5 -9.17 8.28 -25.23
N LEU A 6 -7.88 8.20 -25.55
CA LEU A 6 -7.07 7.01 -25.38
C LEU A 6 -6.32 7.08 -24.04
N LYS A 7 -6.34 5.99 -23.27
CA LYS A 7 -5.57 5.87 -22.03
C LYS A 7 -4.09 5.70 -22.40
N LEU A 8 -3.22 6.55 -21.87
CA LEU A 8 -1.77 6.47 -22.11
C LEU A 8 -1.08 5.66 -21.01
N SER A 9 -1.21 6.07 -19.76
CA SER A 9 -0.53 5.41 -18.64
C SER A 9 -1.32 5.54 -17.34
N GLU A 10 -1.05 4.63 -16.39
CA GLU A 10 -1.34 4.87 -14.97
C GLU A 10 -0.33 5.89 -14.41
N LEU A 11 -0.72 6.58 -13.36
CA LEU A 11 0.12 7.56 -12.66
C LEU A 11 -0.20 7.60 -11.17
N ASN A 12 0.83 7.91 -10.39
CA ASN A 12 0.73 8.27 -8.99
C ASN A 12 1.34 9.67 -8.84
N LEU A 13 0.56 10.61 -8.29
CA LEU A 13 1.01 11.98 -8.07
C LEU A 13 0.81 12.35 -6.61
N GLU A 14 1.89 12.74 -5.96
CA GLU A 14 1.86 13.36 -4.64
C GLU A 14 1.90 14.87 -4.79
N GLY A 15 1.14 15.58 -3.97
CA GLY A 15 1.19 17.02 -3.93
C GLY A 15 0.21 17.62 -2.92
N GLN A 16 0.31 18.93 -2.80
CA GLN A 16 -0.53 19.68 -1.88
C GLN A 16 -1.90 19.95 -2.52
N PHE A 17 -2.96 19.57 -1.83
CA PHE A 17 -4.32 19.88 -2.26
C PHE A 17 -4.58 21.38 -2.13
N LEU A 18 -4.91 22.05 -3.24
CA LEU A 18 -5.20 23.48 -3.24
C LEU A 18 -6.69 23.80 -3.13
N GLY A 19 -7.56 22.88 -3.54
CA GLY A 19 -9.00 23.10 -3.57
C GLY A 19 -9.70 22.43 -4.74
N PHE A 20 -11.03 22.59 -4.77
CA PHE A 20 -11.88 22.05 -5.82
C PHE A 20 -12.19 23.10 -6.90
N ALA A 21 -12.36 22.64 -8.14
CA ALA A 21 -12.68 23.50 -9.28
C ALA A 21 -13.79 22.93 -10.20
N GLY A 22 -14.37 23.81 -11.01
CA GLY A 22 -15.41 23.44 -11.99
C GLY A 22 -16.71 22.94 -11.35
N ILE A 23 -17.15 23.62 -10.29
CA ILE A 23 -18.37 23.32 -9.55
C ILE A 23 -19.57 23.45 -10.50
N LYS A 24 -20.39 22.40 -10.59
CA LYS A 24 -21.71 22.46 -11.24
C LYS A 24 -22.72 21.73 -10.35
N SER A 25 -23.86 22.36 -10.08
CA SER A 25 -24.93 21.78 -9.23
C SER A 25 -24.40 21.30 -7.87
N GLY A 26 -23.55 22.10 -7.22
CA GLY A 26 -22.95 21.77 -5.92
C GLY A 26 -21.85 20.70 -5.93
N LYS A 27 -21.50 20.13 -7.10
CA LYS A 27 -20.48 19.07 -7.20
C LYS A 27 -19.25 19.55 -7.96
N ALA A 28 -18.08 19.41 -7.34
CA ALA A 28 -16.79 19.71 -7.95
C ALA A 28 -16.46 18.71 -9.07
N LYS A 29 -16.02 19.18 -10.23
CA LYS A 29 -15.59 18.30 -11.34
C LYS A 29 -14.09 18.06 -11.37
N TYR A 30 -13.32 18.95 -10.74
CA TYR A 30 -11.87 18.93 -10.73
C TYR A 30 -11.34 19.19 -9.33
N LEU A 31 -10.14 18.69 -9.08
CA LEU A 31 -9.32 18.97 -7.92
C LEU A 31 -8.04 19.66 -8.39
N GLN A 32 -7.57 20.64 -7.62
CA GLN A 32 -6.32 21.36 -7.87
C GLN A 32 -5.23 20.79 -6.96
N LEU A 33 -4.09 20.41 -7.56
CA LEU A 33 -2.95 19.82 -6.87
C LEU A 33 -1.69 20.64 -7.18
N ALA A 34 -0.96 21.08 -6.17
CA ALA A 34 0.37 21.67 -6.32
C ALA A 34 1.44 20.59 -6.23
N ILE A 35 2.31 20.54 -7.22
CA ILE A 35 3.51 19.70 -7.27
C ILE A 35 4.74 20.56 -7.54
N ALA A 36 5.94 20.00 -7.45
CA ALA A 36 7.19 20.75 -7.64
C ALA A 36 7.28 21.47 -9.00
N SER A 37 6.68 20.92 -10.05
CA SER A 37 6.66 21.50 -11.39
C SER A 37 5.49 22.47 -11.65
N GLY A 38 4.61 22.69 -10.67
CA GLY A 38 3.49 23.63 -10.76
C GLY A 38 2.14 23.03 -10.35
N ASN A 39 1.07 23.68 -10.79
CA ASN A 39 -0.30 23.34 -10.38
C ASN A 39 -1.03 22.55 -11.47
N LEU A 40 -1.67 21.44 -11.07
CA LEU A 40 -2.41 20.55 -11.96
C LEU A 40 -3.91 20.55 -11.65
N HIS A 41 -4.73 20.41 -12.70
CA HIS A 41 -6.16 20.12 -12.58
C HIS A 41 -6.44 18.66 -12.85
N ILE A 42 -6.89 17.97 -11.81
CA ILE A 42 -7.18 16.54 -11.83
C ILE A 42 -8.68 16.35 -11.97
N LYS A 43 -9.11 15.62 -13.01
CA LYS A 43 -10.54 15.35 -13.20
C LYS A 43 -11.04 14.32 -12.19
N LEU A 44 -12.12 14.66 -11.49
CA LEU A 44 -12.80 13.76 -10.56
C LEU A 44 -13.81 12.83 -11.30
N PRO A 45 -13.75 11.52 -11.05
CA PRO A 45 -14.79 10.57 -11.44
C PRO A 45 -16.09 10.90 -10.68
N LYS A 46 -17.26 10.48 -11.20
CA LYS A 46 -18.57 10.95 -10.67
C LYS A 46 -18.79 10.49 -9.23
N GLU A 47 -18.31 9.31 -8.93
CA GLU A 47 -18.41 8.56 -7.69
C GLU A 47 -17.70 9.32 -6.55
N LEU A 48 -16.53 9.89 -6.85
CA LEU A 48 -15.74 10.65 -5.88
C LEU A 48 -16.30 12.05 -5.58
N ARG A 49 -17.16 12.62 -6.43
CA ARG A 49 -17.59 14.04 -6.25
C ARG A 49 -18.46 14.29 -5.03
N SER A 50 -19.13 13.25 -4.53
CA SER A 50 -20.08 13.40 -3.42
C SER A 50 -19.39 13.22 -2.06
N THR A 51 -18.30 12.45 -2.00
CA THR A 51 -17.63 12.06 -0.75
C THR A 51 -16.39 12.89 -0.47
N LEU A 52 -15.60 13.22 -1.50
CA LEU A 52 -14.33 13.92 -1.33
C LEU A 52 -14.40 15.32 -0.70
N PRO A 53 -15.42 16.16 -1.01
CA PRO A 53 -15.47 17.51 -0.47
C PRO A 53 -15.56 17.59 1.05
N CYS A 54 -16.08 16.55 1.69
CA CYS A 54 -16.21 16.50 3.14
C CYS A 54 -14.94 16.02 3.84
N SER A 55 -13.97 15.45 3.11
CA SER A 55 -12.79 14.82 3.71
C SER A 55 -11.51 15.62 3.53
N LEU A 56 -11.35 16.39 2.44
CA LEU A 56 -10.09 17.06 2.12
C LEU A 56 -10.03 18.51 2.58
N ILE A 57 -8.88 18.91 3.15
CA ILE A 57 -8.62 20.28 3.61
C ILE A 57 -7.57 20.93 2.71
N PRO A 58 -7.82 22.12 2.12
CA PRO A 58 -6.79 22.84 1.38
C PRO A 58 -5.51 23.02 2.21
N GLY A 59 -4.36 22.72 1.60
CA GLY A 59 -3.05 22.71 2.24
C GLY A 59 -2.55 21.31 2.63
N GLU A 60 -3.39 20.29 2.57
CA GLU A 60 -3.04 18.92 2.93
C GLU A 60 -2.21 18.22 1.85
N GLN A 61 -1.23 17.39 2.24
CA GLN A 61 -0.53 16.50 1.31
C GLN A 61 -1.41 15.31 0.95
N ILE A 62 -1.56 15.05 -0.34
CA ILE A 62 -2.41 13.96 -0.84
C ILE A 62 -1.70 13.19 -1.94
N LEU A 63 -1.96 11.89 -1.99
CA LEU A 63 -1.57 11.00 -3.09
C LEU A 63 -2.77 10.76 -3.99
N ILE A 64 -2.57 10.92 -5.30
CA ILE A 64 -3.55 10.69 -6.35
C ILE A 64 -3.09 9.55 -7.23
N CYS A 65 -3.88 8.47 -7.27
CA CYS A 65 -3.72 7.40 -8.25
C CYS A 65 -4.73 7.63 -9.39
N GLY A 66 -4.26 7.60 -10.63
CA GLY A 66 -5.11 7.89 -11.77
C GLY A 66 -4.51 7.51 -13.11
N VAL A 67 -5.13 8.02 -14.17
CA VAL A 67 -4.70 7.78 -15.54
C VAL A 67 -4.54 9.06 -16.34
N THR A 68 -3.52 9.08 -17.18
CA THR A 68 -3.37 10.06 -18.24
C THR A 68 -4.18 9.56 -19.43
N LYS A 69 -4.98 10.47 -20.00
CA LYS A 69 -5.71 10.23 -21.23
C LYS A 69 -5.35 11.32 -22.23
N VAL A 70 -5.10 10.94 -23.47
CA VAL A 70 -4.92 11.88 -24.57
C VAL A 70 -6.20 11.97 -25.38
N ASN A 71 -6.61 13.18 -25.72
CA ASN A 71 -7.66 13.38 -26.70
C ASN A 71 -7.09 13.10 -28.10
N THR A 72 -7.60 12.08 -28.78
CA THR A 72 -7.05 11.64 -30.08
C THR A 72 -7.21 12.66 -31.21
N HIS A 73 -8.12 13.63 -31.07
CA HIS A 73 -8.34 14.67 -32.08
C HIS A 73 -7.58 15.97 -31.80
N THR A 74 -7.25 16.27 -30.55
CA THR A 74 -6.63 17.56 -30.16
C THR A 74 -5.24 17.42 -29.53
N GLY A 75 -4.79 16.19 -29.27
CA GLY A 75 -3.53 15.90 -28.58
C GLY A 75 -3.50 16.29 -27.10
N LYS A 76 -4.58 16.92 -26.58
CA LYS A 76 -4.62 17.44 -25.21
C LYS A 76 -4.60 16.29 -24.19
N ILE A 77 -3.60 16.33 -23.30
CA ILE A 77 -3.48 15.41 -22.17
C ILE A 77 -4.45 15.82 -21.06
N LYS A 78 -5.02 14.82 -20.42
CA LYS A 78 -5.97 14.98 -19.34
C LYS A 78 -5.70 13.94 -18.27
N ILE A 79 -5.63 14.40 -17.03
CA ILE A 79 -5.47 13.51 -15.88
C ILE A 79 -6.85 13.25 -15.28
N LYS A 80 -7.15 11.97 -15.00
CA LYS A 80 -8.37 11.56 -14.29
C LYS A 80 -7.98 10.70 -13.09
N ALA A 81 -8.43 11.11 -11.90
CA ALA A 81 -8.23 10.34 -10.68
C ALA A 81 -9.12 9.08 -10.67
N HIS A 82 -8.60 8.03 -10.05
CA HIS A 82 -9.33 6.84 -9.65
C HIS A 82 -9.42 6.73 -8.13
N GLN A 83 -8.35 7.09 -7.43
CA GLN A 83 -8.27 7.08 -5.97
C GLN A 83 -7.50 8.31 -5.48
N ILE A 84 -7.90 8.82 -4.33
CA ILE A 84 -7.25 9.95 -3.66
C ILE A 84 -7.10 9.57 -2.19
N THR A 85 -5.88 9.68 -1.67
CA THR A 85 -5.50 9.28 -0.31
C THR A 85 -4.86 10.46 0.40
N GLN A 86 -5.29 10.71 1.62
CA GLN A 86 -4.73 11.72 2.51
C GLN A 86 -3.40 11.25 3.08
N LEU A 87 -2.35 12.04 2.89
CA LEU A 87 -1.04 11.80 3.52
C LEU A 87 -1.01 12.64 4.79
N ASN A 88 -1.74 12.18 5.81
CA ASN A 88 -1.74 12.83 7.11
C ASN A 88 -0.31 12.84 7.67
N THR A 89 0.25 14.03 7.88
CA THR A 89 1.53 14.20 8.57
C THR A 89 1.34 13.93 10.06
N CYS A 90 1.45 12.65 10.44
CA CYS A 90 1.89 12.18 11.75
C CYS A 90 2.72 10.90 11.53
N PRO A 91 3.86 10.73 12.22
CA PRO A 91 4.92 9.81 11.81
C PRO A 91 4.51 8.34 11.96
N ASN A 92 5.00 7.51 11.03
CA ASN A 92 4.86 6.06 10.96
C ASN A 92 3.46 5.52 10.62
N GLN A 93 3.07 5.57 9.35
CA GLN A 93 2.48 4.40 8.69
C GLN A 93 2.92 4.40 7.21
N GLU A 94 3.98 3.65 6.91
CA GLU A 94 4.28 3.21 5.54
C GLU A 94 3.03 2.60 4.91
N LEU A 95 2.54 3.23 3.84
CA LEU A 95 1.58 2.66 2.92
C LEU A 95 2.31 1.65 2.02
N SER A 96 2.75 0.53 2.60
CA SER A 96 2.90 -0.70 1.83
C SER A 96 1.48 -1.25 1.56
N PRO A 97 1.20 -1.88 0.40
CA PRO A 97 -0.01 -2.69 0.23
C PRO A 97 -0.16 -3.64 1.44
N PRO A 98 -1.40 -4.01 1.85
CA PRO A 98 -1.59 -4.87 3.01
C PRO A 98 -0.65 -6.07 2.87
N PRO A 99 0.23 -6.33 3.85
CA PRO A 99 1.26 -7.35 3.71
C PRO A 99 0.54 -8.67 3.42
N GLN A 100 0.65 -9.14 2.17
CA GLN A 100 0.01 -10.36 1.71
C GLN A 100 0.57 -11.57 2.46
N ALA A 101 1.72 -11.36 3.11
CA ALA A 101 2.43 -12.31 3.95
C ALA A 101 2.61 -11.80 5.39
N LYS A 102 2.26 -12.65 6.37
CA LYS A 102 2.50 -12.42 7.80
C LYS A 102 3.32 -13.55 8.39
N ILE A 103 4.29 -13.23 9.25
CA ILE A 103 5.10 -14.20 9.98
C ILE A 103 4.75 -14.07 11.45
N MET A 104 4.16 -15.11 12.04
CA MET A 104 3.70 -15.12 13.42
C MET A 104 4.68 -15.93 14.29
N VAL A 105 5.42 -15.26 15.17
CA VAL A 105 6.44 -15.87 16.03
C VAL A 105 5.96 -15.93 17.48
N CYS A 106 5.97 -17.13 18.07
CA CYS A 106 5.55 -17.31 19.46
C CYS A 106 6.61 -16.81 20.44
N GLN A 107 6.25 -15.83 21.28
CA GLN A 107 7.13 -15.24 22.30
C GLN A 107 6.92 -15.80 23.71
N LYS A 108 6.13 -16.86 23.88
CA LYS A 108 5.95 -17.48 25.20
C LYS A 108 7.25 -18.15 25.65
N SER A 109 7.47 -18.18 26.96
CA SER A 109 8.67 -18.74 27.62
C SER A 109 9.10 -20.11 27.06
N GLY A 110 8.16 -21.01 26.76
CA GLY A 110 8.46 -22.32 26.19
C GLY A 110 9.09 -22.30 24.79
N CYS A 111 8.78 -21.31 23.95
CA CYS A 111 9.42 -21.14 22.63
C CYS A 111 10.71 -20.33 22.75
N VAL A 112 10.72 -19.29 23.58
CA VAL A 112 11.90 -18.46 23.83
C VAL A 112 13.07 -19.29 24.38
N LYS A 113 12.82 -20.15 25.38
CA LYS A 113 13.84 -21.05 25.96
C LYS A 113 14.39 -22.09 24.98
N ARG A 114 13.64 -22.40 23.91
CA ARG A 114 14.01 -23.38 22.88
C ARG A 114 14.57 -22.72 21.62
N GLY A 115 15.14 -21.52 21.74
CA GLY A 115 15.79 -20.84 20.62
C GLY A 115 14.88 -19.90 19.83
N GLY A 116 13.70 -19.54 20.35
CA GLY A 116 12.77 -18.62 19.65
C GLY A 116 13.38 -17.25 19.32
N LYS A 117 14.30 -16.74 20.15
CA LYS A 117 15.05 -15.50 19.85
C LYS A 117 16.01 -15.67 18.67
N GLY A 118 16.74 -16.79 18.64
CA GLY A 118 17.64 -17.12 17.53
C GLY A 118 16.88 -17.25 16.22
N LEU A 119 15.76 -17.99 16.24
CA LEU A 119 14.89 -18.13 15.08
C LEU A 119 14.35 -16.79 14.56
N LEU A 120 13.92 -15.89 15.45
CA LEU A 120 13.44 -14.56 15.04
C LEU A 120 14.57 -13.77 14.36
N SER A 121 15.74 -13.70 14.97
CA SER A 121 16.89 -12.97 14.44
C SER A 121 17.35 -13.54 13.09
N GLU A 122 17.33 -14.86 12.93
CA GLU A 122 17.69 -15.54 11.68
C GLU A 122 16.67 -15.26 10.57
N ILE A 123 15.37 -15.23 10.89
CA ILE A 123 14.31 -14.82 9.98
C ILE A 123 14.50 -13.36 9.54
N GLU A 124 14.69 -12.44 10.48
CA GLU A 124 14.90 -11.02 10.19
C GLU A 124 16.12 -10.80 9.28
N LYS A 125 17.24 -11.45 9.61
CA LYS A 125 18.46 -11.41 8.80
C LYS A 125 18.21 -11.94 7.39
N THR A 126 17.60 -13.12 7.26
CA THR A 126 17.32 -13.74 5.95
C THR A 126 16.41 -12.84 5.10
N LEU A 127 15.41 -12.20 5.70
CA LEU A 127 14.51 -11.29 4.99
C LEU A 127 15.21 -10.00 4.58
N CYS A 128 16.11 -9.47 5.42
CA CYS A 128 16.92 -8.30 5.11
C CYS A 128 17.87 -8.59 3.94
N ASP A 129 18.61 -9.71 4.00
CA ASP A 129 19.56 -10.14 2.96
C ASP A 129 18.89 -10.30 1.58
N ARG A 130 17.58 -10.58 1.55
CA ARG A 130 16.79 -10.74 0.33
C ARG A 130 15.90 -9.56 -0.03
N GLY A 131 15.95 -8.45 0.72
CA GLY A 131 15.11 -7.26 0.47
C GLY A 131 13.61 -7.53 0.60
N LEU A 132 13.22 -8.47 1.45
CA LEU A 132 11.82 -8.88 1.70
C LEU A 132 11.26 -8.34 3.00
N LEU A 133 12.11 -7.78 3.87
CA LEU A 133 11.73 -7.32 5.20
C LEU A 133 10.56 -6.33 5.17
N ASP A 134 10.60 -5.36 4.25
CA ASP A 134 9.58 -4.31 4.12
C ASP A 134 8.28 -4.81 3.43
N LYS A 135 8.30 -6.01 2.86
CA LYS A 135 7.17 -6.62 2.15
C LYS A 135 6.36 -7.58 3.01
N VAL A 136 6.82 -7.86 4.23
CA VAL A 136 6.21 -8.84 5.13
C VAL A 136 6.02 -8.28 6.52
N LYS A 137 4.94 -8.69 7.20
CA LYS A 137 4.70 -8.28 8.58
C LYS A 137 5.12 -9.38 9.56
N ILE A 138 6.08 -9.09 10.43
CA ILE A 138 6.42 -9.97 11.55
C ILE A 138 5.54 -9.59 12.76
N GLU A 139 4.75 -10.54 13.25
CA GLU A 139 3.88 -10.37 14.42
C GLU A 139 4.36 -11.28 15.55
N HIS A 140 4.55 -10.70 16.73
CA HIS A 140 4.78 -11.45 17.95
C HIS A 140 3.45 -11.93 18.53
N THR A 141 3.36 -13.22 18.81
CA THR A 141 2.13 -13.82 19.31
C THR A 141 2.32 -14.50 20.65
N ASP A 142 1.20 -14.65 21.36
CA ASP A 142 1.07 -15.54 22.50
C ASP A 142 1.23 -17.02 22.14
N CYS A 143 1.07 -17.88 23.15
CA CYS A 143 1.20 -19.33 23.03
C CYS A 143 0.26 -19.89 21.97
N GLN A 144 0.84 -20.47 20.92
CA GLN A 144 0.09 -21.14 19.85
C GLN A 144 -0.25 -22.62 20.17
N LYS A 145 -0.13 -23.02 21.45
CA LYS A 145 -0.37 -24.40 21.97
C LYS A 145 0.37 -25.51 21.21
N ARG A 146 1.57 -25.19 20.68
CA ARG A 146 2.41 -26.08 19.86
C ARG A 146 3.83 -26.23 20.42
N CYS A 147 3.93 -26.30 21.74
CA CYS A 147 5.22 -26.35 22.44
C CYS A 147 6.08 -27.58 22.08
N SER A 148 5.47 -28.67 21.59
CA SER A 148 6.19 -29.86 21.11
C SER A 148 6.98 -29.63 19.83
N SER A 149 6.71 -28.56 19.09
CA SER A 149 7.47 -28.13 17.90
C SER A 149 8.07 -26.74 18.10
N ALA A 150 8.35 -26.37 19.34
CA ALA A 150 9.05 -25.14 19.64
C ALA A 150 10.49 -25.19 19.12
N PRO A 151 11.05 -24.08 18.62
CA PRO A 151 10.44 -22.75 18.52
C PRO A 151 9.41 -22.68 17.39
N ASN A 152 8.22 -22.12 17.67
CA ASN A 152 7.10 -22.18 16.75
C ASN A 152 6.91 -20.85 16.00
N CYS A 153 7.00 -20.94 14.67
CA CYS A 153 6.77 -19.87 13.71
C CYS A 153 5.74 -20.30 12.67
N VAL A 154 4.86 -19.39 12.26
CA VAL A 154 3.84 -19.62 11.24
C VAL A 154 3.91 -18.54 10.18
N LEU A 155 4.15 -18.93 8.94
CA LEU A 155 4.02 -18.06 7.78
C LEU A 155 2.59 -18.15 7.24
N GLN A 156 1.91 -17.02 7.13
CA GLN A 156 0.58 -16.90 6.54
C GLN A 156 0.69 -16.13 5.23
N LEU A 157 0.32 -16.77 4.12
CA LEU A 157 0.23 -16.16 2.79
C LEU A 157 -1.25 -16.18 2.37
N GLY A 158 -1.92 -15.03 2.53
CA GLY A 158 -3.38 -14.95 2.37
C GLY A 158 -4.14 -15.94 3.28
N LYS A 159 -4.77 -16.96 2.68
CA LYS A 159 -5.51 -18.02 3.39
C LYS A 159 -4.64 -19.23 3.76
N LYS A 160 -3.46 -19.39 3.17
CA LYS A 160 -2.56 -20.53 3.42
C LYS A 160 -1.69 -20.27 4.65
N LYS A 161 -1.50 -21.29 5.48
CA LYS A 161 -0.65 -21.24 6.68
C LYS A 161 0.39 -22.35 6.61
N TYR A 162 1.66 -21.97 6.68
CA TYR A 162 2.80 -22.86 6.67
C TYR A 162 3.44 -22.86 8.07
N LYS A 163 3.89 -24.03 8.52
CA LYS A 163 4.44 -24.29 9.86
C LYS A 163 5.73 -25.08 9.70
N LYS A 164 6.59 -25.06 10.73
CA LYS A 164 7.89 -25.77 10.74
C LYS A 164 8.75 -25.42 9.52
N LEU A 165 8.88 -24.13 9.24
CA LEU A 165 9.71 -23.65 8.14
C LEU A 165 11.07 -23.22 8.64
N HIS A 166 12.10 -23.55 7.86
CA HIS A 166 13.42 -22.97 7.99
C HIS A 166 13.41 -21.53 7.43
N PRO A 167 14.19 -20.57 7.96
CA PRO A 167 14.22 -19.18 7.48
C PRO A 167 14.38 -19.02 5.96
N GLU A 168 15.21 -19.83 5.32
CA GLU A 168 15.45 -19.84 3.87
C GLU A 168 14.23 -20.33 3.10
N ALA A 169 13.49 -21.29 3.65
CA ALA A 169 12.22 -21.74 3.08
C ALA A 169 11.14 -20.66 3.20
N ILE A 170 11.14 -19.88 4.28
CA ILE A 170 10.26 -18.71 4.43
C ILE A 170 10.57 -17.69 3.33
N ALA A 171 11.84 -17.31 3.15
CA ALA A 171 12.25 -16.36 2.12
C ALA A 171 11.91 -16.83 0.70
N SER A 172 12.17 -18.10 0.39
CA SER A 172 11.86 -18.68 -0.93
C SER A 172 10.35 -18.74 -1.21
N LEU A 173 9.52 -19.02 -0.19
CA LEU A 173 8.06 -18.97 -0.33
C LEU A 173 7.54 -17.55 -0.55
N LEU A 174 8.18 -16.57 0.08
CA LEU A 174 7.85 -15.16 -0.06
C LEU A 174 8.19 -14.63 -1.44
N GLU A 175 9.35 -14.95 -1.98
CA GLU A 175 9.76 -14.58 -3.36
C GLU A 175 8.74 -15.06 -4.39
N ASN A 176 8.36 -16.33 -4.33
CA ASN A 176 7.40 -16.92 -5.27
C ASN A 176 5.98 -16.34 -5.16
N HIS A 177 5.62 -15.76 -4.01
CA HIS A 177 4.28 -15.23 -3.74
C HIS A 177 4.17 -13.71 -3.88
N LEU A 178 5.29 -12.98 -3.81
CA LEU A 178 5.35 -11.52 -3.84
C LEU A 178 5.93 -10.96 -5.16
N THR A 179 6.36 -11.82 -6.08
CA THR A 179 6.75 -11.50 -7.45
C THR A 179 5.53 -11.56 -8.37
#